data_AF-A0A947WCE8-F1
#
_entry.id   AF-A0A947WCE8-F1
#
_cell.length_a   1.000
_cell.length_b   1.000
_cell.length_c   1.000
_cell.angle_alpha   90.00
_cell.angle_beta   90.00
_cell.angle_gamma   90.00
#
_symmetry.space_group_name_H-M   'P 1'
#
loop_
_entity.id
_entity.type
_entity.pdbx_description
1 polymer ?
#
loop_
_entity_poly.entity_id
_entity_poly.type
_entity_poly.pdbx_seq_one_letter_code
_entity_poly.pdbx_strand_id
1 'polypeptide(L)'
;MKKQAVVIQERGLMLLIGVAVLTSGLLLFTDQVTTSHVSFPAMIHLQHVQVLLPDFVERMPVNINSATSDELITLPGIGPALAQRIIEERRENGPFGTVEDLVRVSGIGPKTVEGLVDCAVASPTDI
;
A
#
# COMPACT_ATOMS: atom_id res chain seq x y z
N MET A 1 24.72 1.74 -80.85
CA MET A 1 23.59 2.21 -80.01
C MET A 1 23.16 1.21 -78.91
N LYS A 2 23.45 -0.11 -79.00
CA LYS A 2 23.03 -1.10 -77.97
C LYS A 2 23.77 -1.04 -76.62
N LYS A 3 25.00 -0.50 -76.55
CA LYS A 3 25.79 -0.43 -75.29
C LYS A 3 25.23 0.56 -74.25
N GLN A 4 24.63 1.67 -74.69
CA GLN A 4 24.03 2.64 -73.74
C GLN A 4 22.78 2.07 -73.06
N ALA A 5 21.97 1.28 -73.77
CA ALA A 5 20.77 0.65 -73.21
C ALA A 5 21.11 -0.36 -72.10
N VAL A 6 22.18 -1.14 -72.26
CA VAL A 6 22.63 -2.12 -71.25
C VAL A 6 23.14 -1.43 -69.98
N VAL A 7 23.90 -0.34 -70.13
CA VAL A 7 24.40 0.45 -68.97
C VAL A 7 23.26 1.13 -68.22
N ILE A 8 22.21 1.59 -68.92
CA ILE A 8 21.00 2.14 -68.29
C ILE A 8 20.21 1.05 -67.57
N GLN A 9 20.19 -0.18 -68.12
CA GLN A 9 19.52 -1.34 -67.53
C GLN A 9 20.22 -1.86 -66.25
N GLU A 10 21.55 -1.90 -66.23
CA GLU A 10 22.33 -2.27 -65.02
C GLU A 10 22.21 -1.25 -63.90
N ARG A 11 22.18 0.05 -64.25
CA ARG A 11 21.96 1.14 -63.29
C ARG A 11 20.54 1.14 -62.72
N GLY A 12 19.54 0.86 -63.56
CA GLY A 12 18.15 0.69 -63.12
C GLY A 12 17.97 -0.51 -62.19
N LEU A 13 18.65 -1.63 -62.48
CA LEU A 13 18.61 -2.83 -61.64
C LEU A 13 19.22 -2.59 -60.25
N MET A 14 20.35 -1.88 -60.16
CA MET A 14 20.94 -1.49 -58.86
C MET A 14 20.00 -0.59 -58.04
N LEU A 15 19.30 0.36 -58.68
CA LEU A 15 18.31 1.21 -58.01
C LEU A 15 17.13 0.39 -57.48
N LEU A 16 16.61 -0.56 -58.26
CA LEU A 16 15.49 -1.41 -57.87
C LEU A 16 15.84 -2.35 -56.70
N ILE A 17 17.04 -2.95 -56.72
CA ILE A 17 17.53 -3.77 -55.61
C ILE A 17 17.71 -2.91 -54.35
N GLY A 18 18.28 -1.71 -54.48
CA GLY A 18 18.42 -0.77 -53.36
C GLY A 18 17.08 -0.37 -52.74
N VAL A 19 16.08 -0.04 -53.56
CA VAL A 19 14.72 0.27 -53.09
C VAL A 19 14.08 -0.94 -52.44
N ALA A 20 14.21 -2.15 -53.01
CA ALA A 20 13.66 -3.38 -52.44
C ALA A 20 14.28 -3.73 -51.08
N VAL A 21 15.58 -3.53 -50.90
CA VAL A 21 16.26 -3.75 -49.60
C VAL A 21 15.80 -2.71 -48.57
N LEU A 22 15.64 -1.45 -48.98
CA LEU A 22 15.17 -0.38 -48.10
C LEU A 22 13.70 -0.57 -47.68
N THR A 23 12.82 -0.96 -48.61
CA THR A 23 11.41 -1.22 -48.30
C THR A 23 11.24 -2.48 -47.46
N SER A 24 12.00 -3.55 -47.76
CA SER A 24 11.96 -4.78 -46.97
C SER A 24 12.51 -4.58 -45.55
N GLY A 25 13.57 -3.78 -45.39
CA GLY A 25 14.09 -3.39 -44.07
C GLY A 25 13.11 -2.54 -43.26
N LEU A 26 12.41 -1.61 -43.89
CA LEU A 26 11.38 -0.79 -43.23
C LEU A 26 10.18 -1.64 -42.79
N LEU A 27 9.79 -2.66 -43.57
CA LEU A 27 8.71 -3.59 -43.21
C LEU A 27 9.09 -4.49 -42.01
N LEU A 28 10.37 -4.87 -41.88
CA LEU A 28 10.86 -5.61 -40.72
C LEU A 28 11.01 -4.71 -39.47
N PHE A 29 11.16 -3.40 -39.65
CA PHE A 29 11.28 -2.45 -38.55
C PHE A 29 9.94 -2.14 -37.87
N THR A 30 8.81 -2.26 -38.59
CA THR A 30 7.48 -2.04 -38.00
C THR A 30 7.09 -3.10 -36.96
N ASP A 31 7.75 -4.26 -36.95
CA ASP A 31 7.47 -5.34 -35.98
C ASP A 31 8.03 -5.02 -34.57
N GLN A 32 9.03 -4.12 -34.46
CA GLN A 32 9.67 -3.76 -33.18
C GLN A 32 8.99 -2.59 -32.45
N VAL A 33 7.95 -1.99 -33.03
CA VAL A 33 7.20 -0.87 -32.39
C VAL A 33 5.83 -1.33 -31.86
N THR A 34 5.51 -2.62 -31.99
CA THR A 34 4.29 -3.18 -31.41
C THR A 34 4.53 -3.53 -29.96
N THR A 35 4.10 -2.60 -29.11
CA THR A 35 3.77 -2.84 -27.70
C THR A 35 4.88 -3.51 -26.89
N SER A 36 5.93 -2.74 -26.60
CA SER A 36 6.47 -2.79 -25.25
C SER A 36 5.31 -2.46 -24.31
N HIS A 37 4.67 -3.52 -23.85
CA HIS A 37 3.81 -3.57 -22.68
C HIS A 37 4.19 -2.42 -21.77
N VAL A 38 3.32 -1.41 -21.66
CA VAL A 38 3.33 -0.51 -20.52
C VAL A 38 2.93 -1.40 -19.36
N SER A 39 3.89 -2.20 -18.90
CA SER A 39 3.81 -2.80 -17.59
C SER A 39 3.80 -1.59 -16.70
N PHE A 40 2.63 -1.23 -16.21
CA PHE A 40 2.58 -0.59 -14.92
C PHE A 40 3.53 -1.39 -14.05
N PRO A 41 4.55 -0.77 -13.42
CA PRO A 41 5.22 -1.44 -12.33
C PRO A 41 4.11 -1.71 -11.31
N ALA A 42 3.58 -2.93 -11.35
CA ALA A 42 2.75 -3.49 -10.30
C ALA A 42 3.69 -3.77 -9.14
N MET A 43 4.19 -2.70 -8.54
CA MET A 43 4.88 -2.59 -7.26
C MET A 43 5.52 -1.21 -7.25
N ILE A 44 4.91 -0.28 -6.52
CA ILE A 44 5.74 0.61 -5.72
C ILE A 44 6.38 -0.32 -4.66
N HIS A 45 7.53 -0.91 -4.96
CA HIS A 45 8.32 -1.59 -3.94
C HIS A 45 9.10 -0.50 -3.22
N LEU A 46 8.56 -0.04 -2.10
CA LEU A 46 9.25 0.87 -1.18
C LEU A 46 10.42 0.10 -0.53
N GLN A 47 11.52 -0.09 -1.25
CA GLN A 47 12.63 -0.93 -0.78
C GLN A 47 13.37 -0.36 0.42
N HIS A 48 13.24 0.93 0.70
CA HIS A 48 13.93 1.56 1.83
C HIS A 48 13.18 2.78 2.34
N VAL A 49 11.86 2.71 2.50
CA VAL A 49 11.22 3.64 3.45
C VAL A 49 11.58 3.12 4.84
N GLN A 50 12.79 3.44 5.28
CA GLN A 50 13.10 3.43 6.68
C GLN A 50 12.26 4.55 7.26
N VAL A 51 11.07 4.19 7.75
CA VAL A 51 10.32 5.10 8.58
C VAL A 51 11.23 5.30 9.80
N LEU A 52 12.01 6.37 9.77
CA LEU A 52 12.58 6.96 10.96
C LEU A 52 11.37 7.53 11.69
N LEU A 53 10.52 6.66 12.23
CA LEU A 53 9.51 7.03 13.21
C LEU A 53 10.34 7.52 14.39
N PRO A 54 10.39 8.83 14.65
CA PRO A 54 11.21 9.34 15.72
C PRO A 54 10.40 9.19 16.99
N ASP A 55 10.09 7.96 17.41
CA ASP A 55 9.32 7.64 18.64
C ASP A 55 7.95 8.36 18.79
N PHE A 56 7.54 9.12 17.77
CA PHE A 56 6.43 10.05 17.69
C PHE A 56 5.49 9.64 16.55
N VAL A 57 5.29 8.33 16.36
CA VAL A 57 3.92 7.94 16.06
C VAL A 57 3.16 8.41 17.28
N GLU A 58 2.52 9.58 17.20
CA GLU A 58 1.54 9.98 18.20
C GLU A 58 0.64 8.75 18.36
N ARG A 59 0.78 8.06 19.49
CA ARG A 59 -0.02 6.89 19.78
C ARG A 59 -1.42 7.45 19.95
N MET A 60 -2.17 7.50 18.85
CA MET A 60 -3.56 7.89 18.87
C MET A 60 -4.23 7.06 19.96
N PRO A 61 -4.95 7.71 20.87
CA PRO A 61 -5.51 7.01 22.01
C PRO A 61 -6.42 5.89 21.52
N VAL A 62 -6.31 4.73 22.15
CA VAL A 62 -7.04 3.53 21.76
C VAL A 62 -8.50 3.70 22.18
N ASN A 63 -9.42 3.58 21.22
CA ASN A 63 -10.85 3.66 21.53
C ASN A 63 -11.32 2.36 22.20
N ILE A 64 -11.68 2.40 23.48
CA ILE A 64 -12.04 1.21 24.26
C ILE A 64 -13.35 0.55 23.83
N ASN A 65 -14.20 1.27 23.10
CA ASN A 65 -15.49 0.78 22.61
C ASN A 65 -15.38 0.09 21.24
N SER A 66 -14.38 0.43 20.43
CA SER A 66 -14.19 -0.16 19.08
C SER A 66 -12.92 -0.99 18.94
N ALA A 67 -11.93 -0.81 19.81
CA ALA A 67 -10.64 -1.49 19.71
C ALA A 67 -10.79 -3.02 19.72
N THR A 68 -9.93 -3.65 18.94
CA THR A 68 -9.72 -5.09 18.90
C THR A 68 -8.94 -5.55 20.14
N SER A 69 -8.90 -6.88 20.35
CA SER A 69 -8.12 -7.45 21.47
C SER A 69 -6.64 -7.06 21.39
N ASP A 70 -6.07 -7.04 20.18
CA ASP A 70 -4.65 -6.74 20.00
C ASP A 70 -4.34 -5.27 20.26
N GLU A 71 -5.22 -4.36 19.84
CA GLU A 71 -5.12 -2.93 20.14
C GLU A 71 -5.26 -2.65 21.64
N LEU A 72 -6.19 -3.32 22.33
CA LEU A 72 -6.34 -3.18 23.78
C LEU A 72 -5.11 -3.68 24.54
N ILE A 73 -4.42 -4.72 24.07
CA ILE A 73 -3.18 -5.23 24.70
C ILE A 73 -2.02 -4.22 24.60
N THR A 74 -2.08 -3.26 23.67
CA THR A 74 -1.08 -2.19 23.59
C THR A 74 -1.16 -1.20 24.75
N LEU A 75 -2.28 -1.20 25.48
CA LEU A 75 -2.50 -0.32 26.61
C LEU A 75 -1.70 -0.79 27.85
N PRO A 76 -1.10 0.15 28.60
CA PRO A 76 -0.31 -0.20 29.77
C PRO A 76 -1.16 -0.91 30.83
N GLY A 77 -0.70 -2.08 31.27
CA GLY A 77 -1.41 -2.87 32.30
C GLY A 77 -2.59 -3.69 31.78
N ILE A 78 -2.87 -3.68 30.47
CA ILE A 78 -3.90 -4.52 29.85
C ILE A 78 -3.25 -5.72 29.18
N GLY A 79 -3.40 -6.90 29.78
CA GLY A 79 -3.00 -8.16 29.19
C GLY A 79 -4.12 -8.83 28.37
N PRO A 80 -3.84 -9.94 27.68
CA PRO A 80 -4.81 -10.64 26.83
C PRO A 80 -6.11 -11.02 27.56
N ALA A 81 -6.01 -11.45 28.82
CA ALA A 81 -7.18 -11.80 29.64
C ALA A 81 -8.06 -10.58 29.96
N LEU A 82 -7.46 -9.41 30.23
CA LEU A 82 -8.21 -8.18 30.50
C LEU A 82 -8.83 -7.62 29.22
N ALA A 83 -8.09 -7.64 28.11
CA ALA A 83 -8.60 -7.22 26.80
C ALA A 83 -9.88 -7.97 26.41
N GLN A 84 -9.90 -9.30 26.61
CA GLN A 84 -11.10 -10.11 26.35
C GLN A 84 -12.27 -9.74 27.27
N ARG A 85 -12.01 -9.48 28.56
CA ARG A 85 -13.06 -9.04 29.49
C ARG A 85 -13.63 -7.66 29.13
N ILE A 86 -12.80 -6.73 28.67
CA ILE A 86 -13.25 -5.41 28.19
C ILE A 86 -14.23 -5.58 27.01
N ILE A 87 -13.90 -6.47 26.06
CA ILE A 87 -14.74 -6.75 24.90
C ILE A 87 -16.07 -7.39 25.33
N GLU A 88 -16.04 -8.32 26.28
CA GLU A 88 -17.27 -8.96 26.78
C GLU A 88 -18.13 -7.96 27.56
N GLU A 89 -17.54 -7.15 28.44
CA GLU A 89 -18.25 -6.14 29.22
C GLU A 89 -18.97 -5.11 28.34
N ARG A 90 -18.32 -4.61 27.27
CA ARG A 90 -19.00 -3.69 26.35
C ARG A 90 -20.09 -4.36 25.51
N ARG A 91 -20.03 -5.69 25.36
CA ARG A 91 -21.03 -6.49 24.63
C ARG A 91 -22.25 -6.80 25.50
N GLU A 92 -22.04 -7.20 26.75
CA GLU A 92 -23.09 -7.61 27.68
C GLU A 92 -23.79 -6.41 28.32
N ASN A 93 -23.02 -5.39 28.69
CA ASN A 93 -23.50 -4.27 29.49
C ASN A 93 -23.52 -2.92 28.73
N GLY A 94 -23.22 -2.94 27.43
CA GLY A 94 -23.18 -1.76 26.57
C GLY A 94 -21.86 -0.98 26.64
N PRO A 95 -21.69 0.03 25.77
CA PRO A 95 -20.44 0.78 25.65
C PRO A 95 -20.07 1.53 26.93
N PHE A 96 -18.77 1.75 27.12
CA PHE A 96 -18.23 2.60 28.17
C PHE A 96 -18.49 4.08 27.84
N GLY A 97 -18.92 4.87 28.82
CA GLY A 97 -19.12 6.32 28.64
C GLY A 97 -17.82 7.09 28.79
N THR A 98 -16.97 6.66 29.71
CA THR A 98 -15.63 7.24 29.94
C THR A 98 -14.58 6.15 30.12
N VAL A 99 -13.29 6.53 30.16
CA VAL A 99 -12.19 5.58 30.40
C VAL A 99 -12.26 5.04 31.83
N GLU A 100 -12.77 5.85 32.76
CA GLU A 100 -12.96 5.46 34.16
C GLU A 100 -13.97 4.34 34.33
N ASP A 101 -14.93 4.18 33.40
CA ASP A 101 -15.90 3.09 33.44
C ASP A 101 -15.25 1.70 33.27
N LEU A 102 -13.99 1.62 32.83
CA LEU A 102 -13.23 0.37 32.79
C LEU A 102 -13.09 -0.29 34.16
N VAL A 103 -13.28 0.42 35.28
CA VAL A 103 -13.30 -0.19 36.64
C VAL A 103 -14.43 -1.22 36.81
N ARG A 104 -15.44 -1.21 35.94
CA ARG A 104 -16.50 -2.23 35.92
C ARG A 104 -15.95 -3.60 35.53
N VAL A 105 -14.88 -3.63 34.74
CA VAL A 105 -14.24 -4.87 34.28
C VAL A 105 -13.48 -5.51 35.44
N SER A 106 -13.84 -6.74 35.78
CA SER A 106 -13.16 -7.49 36.85
C SER A 106 -11.66 -7.59 36.60
N GLY A 107 -10.86 -7.09 37.55
CA GLY A 107 -9.39 -7.07 37.48
C GLY A 107 -8.79 -5.74 37.02
N ILE A 108 -9.60 -4.76 36.61
CA ILE A 108 -9.14 -3.38 36.36
C ILE A 108 -9.42 -2.54 37.61
N GLY A 109 -8.35 -2.06 38.25
CA GLY A 109 -8.43 -1.18 39.41
C GLY A 109 -8.22 0.29 39.04
N PRO A 110 -8.46 1.22 39.98
CA PRO A 110 -8.27 2.66 39.76
C PRO A 110 -6.83 3.01 39.35
N LYS A 111 -5.83 2.29 39.88
CA LYS A 111 -4.42 2.46 39.50
C LYS A 111 -4.16 2.12 38.03
N THR A 112 -4.86 1.13 37.48
CA THR A 112 -4.73 0.75 36.08
C THR A 112 -5.34 1.84 35.21
N VAL A 113 -6.55 2.29 35.55
CA VAL A 113 -7.26 3.36 34.84
C VAL A 113 -6.45 4.65 34.80
N GLU A 114 -5.82 5.04 35.90
CA GLU A 114 -4.97 6.24 35.96
C GLU A 114 -3.84 6.20 34.91
N GLY A 115 -3.25 5.02 34.67
CA GLY A 115 -2.25 4.82 33.62
C GLY A 115 -2.80 4.77 32.19
N LEU A 116 -4.12 4.76 32.02
CA LEU A 116 -4.80 4.67 30.73
C LEU A 116 -5.36 6.00 30.23
N VAL A 117 -5.54 6.99 31.11
CA VAL A 117 -6.21 8.27 30.78
C VAL A 117 -5.56 8.97 29.58
N ASP A 118 -4.23 8.92 29.47
CA ASP A 118 -3.49 9.57 28.38
C ASP A 118 -3.41 8.74 27.09
N CYS A 119 -3.81 7.45 27.13
CA CYS A 119 -3.60 6.48 26.06
C CYS A 119 -4.89 5.81 25.56
N ALA A 120 -6.02 6.02 26.23
CA ALA A 120 -7.31 5.42 25.93
C ALA A 120 -8.40 6.49 25.84
N VAL A 121 -9.42 6.26 25.00
CA VAL A 121 -10.59 7.13 24.87
C VAL A 121 -11.86 6.31 24.78
N ALA A 122 -12.97 6.81 25.34
CA ALA A 122 -14.27 6.12 25.31
C ALA A 122 -15.23 6.63 24.22
N SER A 123 -14.79 7.55 23.36
CA SER A 123 -15.72 8.40 22.61
C SER A 123 -16.68 7.66 21.65
N PRO A 124 -17.95 8.09 21.58
CA PRO A 124 -18.75 8.11 20.37
C PRO A 124 -18.67 9.52 19.73
N THR A 125 -17.75 9.75 18.78
CA THR A 125 -17.57 11.01 18.04
C THR A 125 -16.86 12.13 18.82
N ASP A 126 -15.54 12.15 18.77
CA ASP A 126 -14.72 13.37 18.91
C ASP A 126 -13.33 13.05 18.34
N ILE A 127 -13.23 13.16 17.01
CA ILE A 127 -12.00 13.42 16.24
C ILE A 127 -12.38 14.43 15.17
#